data_AF-A0A819ICX7-F1
#
_entry.id   AF-A0A819ICX7-F1
#
_cell.length_a   1.000
_cell.length_b   1.000
_cell.length_c   1.000
_cell.angle_alpha   90.00
_cell.angle_beta   90.00
_cell.angle_gamma   90.00
#
_symmetry.space_group_name_H-M   'P 1'
#
loop_
_entity.id
_entity.type
_entity.pdbx_description
1 polymer ?
#
loop_
_entity_poly.entity_id
_entity_poly.type
_entity_poly.pdbx_seq_one_letter_code
_entity_poly.pdbx_strand_id
1 'polypeptide(L)'
;MVQVGQKVVTVAEPMAFSNLVMMYDANILSSDLFNAILRSLFYTYCKNMAEDQIYILKMPSDGAALVGHIHKLLPEIPHIFQFRENVEKALISSYKMVQEIDSWDTAMYFNTNFPKLGMWLFGYQYEQRTIDKVKPQSLLELTMVIFGAPYYFFLKNRHCYALPEVTYENLVSKPEDTLSAVFDVCGISKLFIPEGVAALHRDSQAGTMMSRDKMAQVKNLELTALDRKKLNELVKKMELPASLFHF
;
A
#
# COMPACT_ATOMS: atom_id res chain seq x y z
N MET A 1 3.07 40.10 4.80
CA MET A 1 2.54 39.17 3.78
C MET A 1 1.95 38.00 4.54
N VAL A 2 0.63 37.90 4.63
CA VAL A 2 -0.06 36.85 5.39
C VAL A 2 -0.13 35.63 4.49
N GLN A 3 0.66 34.59 4.78
CA GLN A 3 0.53 33.32 4.09
C GLN A 3 -0.72 32.64 4.65
N VAL A 4 -1.84 32.81 3.96
CA VAL A 4 -3.06 32.05 4.21
C VAL A 4 -2.68 30.57 4.04
N GLY A 5 -2.83 29.80 5.13
CA GLY A 5 -2.25 28.47 5.26
C GLY A 5 -2.60 27.56 4.08
N GLN A 6 -1.56 26.96 3.51
CA GLN A 6 -1.68 25.96 2.45
C GLN A 6 -2.63 24.84 2.89
N LYS A 7 -3.69 24.57 2.11
CA LYS A 7 -4.69 23.56 2.46
C LYS A 7 -4.31 22.22 1.85
N VAL A 8 -3.81 21.31 2.68
CA VAL A 8 -3.54 19.92 2.27
C VAL A 8 -4.82 19.09 2.45
N VAL A 9 -5.28 18.46 1.37
CA VAL A 9 -6.42 17.53 1.36
C VAL A 9 -5.89 16.13 1.08
N THR A 10 -6.07 15.21 2.03
CA THR A 10 -5.73 13.81 1.82
C THR A 10 -6.99 13.00 1.53
N VAL A 11 -7.01 12.33 0.39
CA VAL A 11 -8.03 11.33 0.06
C VAL A 11 -7.42 9.96 0.35
N ALA A 12 -7.88 9.33 1.43
CA ALA A 12 -7.38 8.04 1.87
C ALA A 12 -8.13 6.89 1.19
N GLU A 13 -7.35 5.98 0.62
CA GLU A 13 -7.77 4.69 0.07
C GLU A 13 -9.00 4.77 -0.86
N PRO A 14 -8.90 5.55 -1.96
CA PRO A 14 -9.95 5.60 -2.96
C PRO A 14 -10.12 4.24 -3.67
N MET A 15 -11.06 3.44 -3.17
CA MET A 15 -11.33 2.05 -3.60
C MET A 15 -11.47 1.83 -5.11
N ALA A 16 -11.87 2.85 -5.86
CA ALA A 16 -11.99 2.76 -7.31
C ALA A 16 -10.66 2.44 -8.01
N PHE A 17 -9.52 2.87 -7.44
CA PHE A 17 -8.20 2.55 -7.99
C PHE A 17 -7.85 1.08 -7.81
N SER A 18 -8.13 0.50 -6.64
CA SER A 18 -7.95 -0.93 -6.38
C SER A 18 -8.81 -1.78 -7.32
N ASN A 19 -10.10 -1.43 -7.45
CA ASN A 19 -10.99 -2.12 -8.37
C ASN A 19 -10.47 -2.08 -9.81
N LEU A 20 -9.88 -0.95 -10.21
CA LEU A 20 -9.30 -0.79 -11.54
C LEU A 20 -8.08 -1.70 -11.76
N VAL A 21 -7.19 -1.83 -10.76
CA VAL A 21 -6.07 -2.79 -10.78
C VAL A 21 -6.60 -4.21 -10.99
N MET A 22 -7.58 -4.60 -10.18
CA MET A 22 -8.16 -5.95 -10.23
C MET A 22 -8.78 -6.25 -11.61
N MET A 23 -9.57 -5.32 -12.16
CA MET A 23 -10.19 -5.49 -13.47
C MET A 23 -9.13 -5.60 -14.59
N TYR A 24 -8.02 -4.89 -14.47
CA TYR A 24 -6.92 -4.98 -15.43
C TYR A 24 -6.17 -6.30 -15.33
N ASP A 25 -5.87 -6.74 -14.11
CA ASP A 25 -5.16 -8.01 -13.88
C ASP A 25 -5.98 -9.22 -14.30
N ALA A 26 -7.30 -9.17 -14.11
CA ALA A 26 -8.25 -10.18 -14.57
C ALA A 26 -8.47 -10.17 -16.09
N ASN A 27 -7.76 -9.32 -16.84
CA ASN A 27 -7.91 -9.12 -18.29
C ASN A 27 -9.36 -8.75 -18.70
N ILE A 28 -10.10 -8.07 -17.81
CA ILE A 28 -11.45 -7.57 -18.11
C ILE A 28 -11.37 -6.30 -18.95
N LEU A 29 -10.34 -5.48 -18.73
CA LEU A 29 -10.12 -4.22 -19.43
C LEU A 29 -8.94 -4.31 -20.41
N SER A 30 -9.10 -3.74 -21.60
CA SER A 30 -7.96 -3.49 -22.49
C SER A 30 -7.04 -2.43 -21.89
N SER A 31 -5.76 -2.40 -22.30
CA SER A 31 -4.81 -1.40 -21.82
C SER A 31 -5.25 0.04 -22.09
N ASP A 32 -5.90 0.29 -23.23
CA ASP A 32 -6.35 1.63 -23.60
C ASP A 32 -7.52 2.09 -22.73
N LEU A 33 -8.49 1.20 -22.51
CA LEU A 33 -9.64 1.49 -21.65
C LEU A 33 -9.21 1.65 -20.19
N PHE A 34 -8.30 0.81 -19.70
CA PHE A 34 -7.71 0.94 -18.37
C PHE A 34 -7.06 2.31 -18.17
N ASN A 35 -6.21 2.75 -19.12
CA ASN A 35 -5.55 4.05 -19.04
C ASN A 35 -6.55 5.22 -19.09
N ALA A 36 -7.60 5.10 -19.91
CA ALA A 36 -8.66 6.11 -19.98
C ALA A 36 -9.44 6.23 -18.66
N ILE A 37 -9.81 5.09 -18.06
CA ILE A 37 -10.50 5.06 -16.75
C ILE A 37 -9.57 5.60 -15.66
N LEU A 38 -8.30 5.17 -15.62
CA LEU A 38 -7.32 5.65 -14.64
C LEU A 38 -7.21 7.17 -14.65
N ARG A 39 -7.03 7.77 -15.83
CA ARG A 39 -6.99 9.23 -15.99
C ARG A 39 -8.29 9.89 -15.55
N SER A 40 -9.43 9.28 -15.87
CA SER A 40 -10.75 9.80 -15.48
C SER A 40 -10.97 9.76 -13.96
N LEU A 41 -10.45 8.74 -13.27
CA LEU A 41 -10.48 8.67 -11.80
C LEU A 41 -9.72 9.83 -11.18
N PHE A 42 -8.52 10.16 -11.66
CA PHE A 42 -7.78 11.33 -11.17
C PHE A 42 -8.58 12.63 -11.34
N TYR A 43 -9.13 12.89 -12.53
CA TYR A 43 -9.98 14.06 -12.72
C TYR A 43 -11.23 14.05 -11.82
N THR A 44 -11.81 12.89 -11.58
CA THR A 44 -13.00 12.75 -10.73
C THR A 44 -12.69 13.04 -9.25
N TYR A 45 -11.60 12.47 -8.71
CA TYR A 45 -11.19 12.70 -7.32
C TYR A 45 -10.65 14.11 -7.09
N CYS A 46 -10.09 14.75 -8.12
CA CYS A 46 -9.54 16.11 -8.06
C CYS A 46 -10.48 17.19 -8.62
N LYS A 47 -11.73 16.87 -9.00
CA LYS A 47 -12.63 17.79 -9.74
C LYS A 47 -12.92 19.13 -9.04
N ASN A 48 -12.83 19.16 -7.71
CA ASN A 48 -13.15 20.32 -6.88
C ASN A 48 -11.90 20.88 -6.17
N MET A 49 -10.70 20.59 -6.69
CA MET A 49 -9.46 21.10 -6.13
C MET A 49 -9.37 22.60 -6.36
N ALA A 50 -9.28 23.39 -5.28
CA ALA A 50 -8.99 24.82 -5.38
C ALA A 50 -7.52 25.06 -5.76
N GLU A 51 -7.22 26.21 -6.37
CA GLU A 51 -5.87 26.55 -6.85
C GLU A 51 -4.81 26.58 -5.73
N ASP A 52 -5.21 26.81 -4.48
CA ASP A 52 -4.34 26.87 -3.30
C ASP A 52 -4.24 25.54 -2.53
N GLN A 53 -4.81 24.46 -3.06
CA GLN A 53 -4.85 23.16 -2.40
C GLN A 53 -3.82 22.18 -2.95
N ILE A 54 -3.22 21.41 -2.03
CA ILE A 54 -2.46 20.20 -2.37
C ILE A 54 -3.34 19.00 -2.11
N TYR A 55 -3.50 18.14 -3.11
CA TYR A 55 -4.18 16.85 -2.96
C TYR A 55 -3.16 15.73 -2.82
N ILE A 56 -3.32 14.92 -1.76
CA ILE A 56 -2.57 13.69 -1.53
C ILE A 56 -3.54 12.52 -1.70
N LEU A 57 -3.30 11.69 -2.70
CA LEU A 57 -4.02 10.44 -2.90
C LEU A 57 -3.23 9.31 -2.23
N LYS A 58 -3.62 8.92 -1.02
CA LYS A 58 -3.03 7.77 -0.34
C LYS A 58 -3.70 6.51 -0.86
N MET A 59 -3.05 5.82 -1.79
CA MET A 59 -3.55 4.55 -2.31
C MET A 59 -3.25 3.38 -1.34
N PRO A 60 -4.09 2.34 -1.33
CA PRO A 60 -3.77 1.07 -0.68
C PRO A 60 -2.58 0.38 -1.36
N SER A 61 -2.15 -0.74 -0.79
CA SER A 61 -0.90 -1.42 -1.14
C SER A 61 -0.83 -1.86 -2.62
N ASP A 62 -1.93 -2.30 -3.20
CA ASP A 62 -2.10 -2.63 -4.63
C ASP A 62 -1.94 -1.42 -5.57
N GLY A 63 -2.10 -0.19 -5.06
CA GLY A 63 -1.86 1.04 -5.82
C GLY A 63 -0.43 1.19 -6.36
N ALA A 64 0.55 0.47 -5.80
CA ALA A 64 1.91 0.43 -6.33
C ALA A 64 1.95 -0.11 -7.77
N ALA A 65 1.03 -1.00 -8.16
CA ALA A 65 0.92 -1.51 -9.53
C ALA A 65 0.51 -0.43 -10.54
N LEU A 66 -0.16 0.64 -10.08
CA LEU A 66 -0.60 1.74 -10.92
C LEU A 66 0.51 2.74 -11.24
N VAL A 67 1.57 2.82 -10.44
CA VAL A 67 2.55 3.93 -10.51
C VAL A 67 3.18 4.07 -11.89
N GLY A 68 3.57 2.98 -12.55
CA GLY A 68 4.11 3.05 -13.91
C GLY A 68 3.10 3.61 -14.94
N HIS A 69 1.82 3.29 -14.77
CA HIS A 69 0.75 3.81 -15.63
C HIS A 69 0.44 5.28 -15.33
N ILE A 70 0.41 5.66 -14.04
CA ILE A 70 0.18 7.05 -13.64
C ILE A 70 1.31 7.92 -14.14
N HIS A 71 2.57 7.53 -13.92
CA HIS A 71 3.73 8.29 -14.38
C HIS A 71 3.73 8.50 -15.90
N LYS A 72 3.26 7.51 -16.68
CA LYS A 72 3.11 7.65 -18.13
C LYS A 72 2.00 8.64 -18.53
N LEU A 73 0.88 8.67 -17.80
CA LEU A 73 -0.30 9.46 -18.14
C LEU A 73 -0.27 10.88 -17.57
N LEU A 74 0.32 11.04 -16.40
CA LEU A 74 0.34 12.24 -15.55
C LEU A 74 1.75 12.36 -14.92
N PRO A 75 2.81 12.56 -15.72
CA PRO A 75 4.21 12.58 -15.26
C PRO A 75 4.51 13.69 -14.23
N GLU A 76 3.66 14.70 -14.14
CA GLU A 76 3.74 15.79 -13.17
C GLU A 76 3.38 15.38 -11.74
N ILE A 77 2.76 14.21 -11.54
CA ILE A 77 2.36 13.74 -10.21
C ILE A 77 3.56 13.03 -9.55
N PRO A 78 4.12 13.56 -8.45
CA PRO A 78 5.18 12.87 -7.74
C PRO A 78 4.63 11.64 -7.01
N HIS A 79 5.41 10.56 -7.02
CA HIS A 79 5.08 9.32 -6.31
C HIS A 79 6.03 9.12 -5.13
N ILE A 80 5.45 8.76 -3.98
CA ILE A 80 6.17 8.39 -2.77
C ILE A 80 5.73 6.99 -2.37
N PHE A 81 6.70 6.10 -2.11
CA PHE A 81 6.44 4.76 -1.62
C PHE A 81 6.80 4.66 -0.15
N GLN A 82 5.84 4.26 0.69
CA GLN A 82 6.08 4.04 2.12
C GLN A 82 6.24 2.54 2.39
N PHE A 83 7.25 2.18 3.20
CA PHE A 83 7.56 0.79 3.53
C PHE A 83 7.95 0.62 5.01
N ARG A 84 8.02 -0.63 5.50
CA ARG A 84 8.57 -0.99 6.81
C ARG A 84 9.76 -1.92 6.62
N GLU A 85 10.95 -1.46 7.02
CA GLU A 85 12.20 -2.23 6.86
C GLU A 85 12.20 -3.50 7.69
N ASN A 86 11.62 -3.47 8.90
CA ASN A 86 11.45 -4.68 9.69
C ASN A 86 10.31 -5.54 9.13
N VAL A 87 10.63 -6.29 8.07
CA VAL A 87 9.70 -7.13 7.31
C VAL A 87 8.97 -8.12 8.21
N GLU A 88 9.67 -8.79 9.14
CA GLU A 88 9.03 -9.76 10.04
C GLU A 88 7.98 -9.11 10.94
N LYS A 89 8.31 -8.00 11.60
CA LYS A 89 7.33 -7.28 12.44
C LYS A 89 6.18 -6.72 11.62
N ALA A 90 6.46 -6.23 10.42
CA ALA A 90 5.43 -5.73 9.51
C ALA A 90 4.50 -6.85 9.06
N LEU A 91 5.05 -8.01 8.69
CA LEU A 91 4.29 -9.20 8.31
C LEU A 91 3.40 -9.68 9.45
N ILE A 92 3.92 -9.77 10.68
CA ILE A 92 3.13 -10.16 11.86
C ILE A 92 2.00 -9.14 12.12
N SER A 93 2.28 -7.84 11.98
CA SER A 93 1.27 -6.80 12.12
C SER A 93 0.17 -6.92 11.06
N SER A 94 0.53 -7.19 9.81
CA SER A 94 -0.43 -7.42 8.72
C SER A 94 -1.21 -8.71 8.93
N TYR A 95 -0.56 -9.77 9.41
CA TYR A 95 -1.20 -11.06 9.67
C TYR A 95 -2.31 -10.93 10.72
N LYS A 96 -2.06 -10.18 11.80
CA LYS A 96 -3.08 -9.86 12.80
C LYS A 96 -4.30 -9.15 12.20
N MET A 97 -4.06 -8.15 11.35
CA MET A 97 -5.15 -7.42 10.68
C MET A 97 -5.96 -8.35 9.77
N VAL A 98 -5.27 -9.22 9.04
CA VAL A 98 -5.91 -10.21 8.19
C VAL A 98 -6.73 -11.16 9.07
N GLN A 99 -6.18 -11.76 10.13
CA GLN A 99 -6.92 -12.71 10.98
C GLN A 99 -8.29 -12.21 11.50
N GLU A 100 -8.46 -10.91 11.72
CA GLU A 100 -9.70 -10.33 12.25
C GLU A 100 -10.85 -10.21 11.22
N ILE A 101 -10.63 -10.54 9.95
CA ILE A 101 -11.70 -10.52 8.95
C ILE A 101 -12.29 -11.93 8.85
N ASP A 102 -13.45 -12.13 9.47
CA ASP A 102 -14.15 -13.42 9.63
C ASP A 102 -14.42 -14.20 8.32
N SER A 103 -14.31 -13.55 7.15
CA SER A 103 -14.61 -14.16 5.85
C SER A 103 -13.40 -14.80 5.15
N TRP A 104 -12.18 -14.75 5.71
CA TRP A 104 -10.98 -15.20 4.98
C TRP A 104 -10.98 -16.65 4.57
N ASP A 105 -11.32 -17.58 5.46
CA ASP A 105 -11.29 -19.01 5.13
C ASP A 105 -12.29 -19.32 4.00
N THR A 106 -13.47 -18.71 4.09
CA THR A 106 -14.50 -18.79 3.05
C THR A 106 -13.96 -18.27 1.72
N ALA A 107 -13.31 -17.13 1.76
CA ALA A 107 -12.89 -16.42 0.58
C ALA A 107 -11.61 -17.00 -0.05
N MET A 108 -10.69 -17.56 0.75
CA MET A 108 -9.60 -18.42 0.29
C MET A 108 -10.11 -19.70 -0.37
N TYR A 109 -11.13 -20.33 0.21
CA TYR A 109 -11.79 -21.49 -0.39
C TYR A 109 -12.38 -21.15 -1.76
N PHE A 110 -13.12 -20.06 -1.88
CA PHE A 110 -13.70 -19.64 -3.16
C PHE A 110 -12.63 -19.22 -4.18
N ASN A 111 -11.55 -18.56 -3.78
CA ASN A 111 -10.47 -18.22 -4.72
C ASN A 111 -9.76 -19.46 -5.26
N THR A 112 -9.51 -20.44 -4.39
CA THR A 112 -8.79 -21.66 -4.78
C THR A 112 -9.64 -22.53 -5.70
N ASN A 113 -10.94 -22.67 -5.40
CA ASN A 113 -11.82 -23.62 -6.08
C ASN A 113 -12.67 -22.97 -7.18
N PHE A 114 -12.99 -21.68 -7.06
CA PHE A 114 -13.90 -20.94 -7.94
C PHE A 114 -13.38 -19.51 -8.20
N PRO A 115 -12.17 -19.32 -8.77
CA PRO A 115 -11.46 -18.04 -8.78
C PRO A 115 -12.28 -16.85 -9.32
N LYS A 116 -13.10 -17.05 -10.36
CA LYS A 116 -14.00 -16.00 -10.89
C LYS A 116 -15.10 -15.61 -9.91
N LEU A 117 -15.66 -16.59 -9.19
CA LEU A 117 -16.70 -16.37 -8.18
C LEU A 117 -16.09 -15.79 -6.90
N GLY A 118 -14.90 -16.25 -6.50
CA GLY A 118 -14.14 -15.68 -5.37
C GLY A 118 -13.82 -14.21 -5.59
N MET A 119 -13.31 -13.86 -6.77
CA MET A 119 -13.09 -12.47 -7.18
C MET A 119 -14.38 -11.63 -7.15
N TRP A 120 -15.51 -12.20 -7.59
CA TRP A 120 -16.79 -11.49 -7.59
C TRP A 120 -17.39 -11.30 -6.19
N LEU A 121 -17.34 -12.34 -5.34
CA LEU A 121 -17.92 -12.34 -3.99
C LEU A 121 -17.09 -11.57 -2.97
N PHE A 122 -15.77 -11.71 -3.03
CA PHE A 122 -14.87 -11.21 -2.01
C PHE A 122 -14.00 -10.05 -2.48
N GLY A 123 -14.10 -9.71 -3.78
CA GLY A 123 -13.57 -8.46 -4.33
C GLY A 123 -12.15 -8.20 -3.90
N TYR A 124 -11.30 -9.23 -3.90
CA TYR A 124 -10.03 -9.13 -3.20
C TYR A 124 -9.15 -8.04 -3.79
N GLN A 125 -8.88 -7.04 -2.96
CA GLN A 125 -8.09 -5.83 -3.19
C GLN A 125 -6.58 -6.12 -3.37
N TYR A 126 -6.23 -7.31 -3.87
CA TYR A 126 -4.87 -7.80 -3.89
C TYR A 126 -4.50 -8.22 -5.30
N GLU A 127 -3.23 -8.06 -5.61
CA GLU A 127 -2.73 -8.23 -6.96
C GLU A 127 -2.81 -9.73 -7.36
N GLN A 128 -3.77 -10.03 -8.24
CA GLN A 128 -4.16 -11.40 -8.56
C GLN A 128 -3.03 -12.17 -9.26
N ARG A 129 -2.18 -11.49 -10.05
CA ARG A 129 -1.11 -12.18 -10.79
C ARG A 129 -0.04 -12.75 -9.87
N THR A 130 0.31 -12.05 -8.79
CA THR A 130 1.25 -12.54 -7.78
C THR A 130 0.61 -13.68 -6.99
N ILE A 131 -0.68 -13.59 -6.66
CA ILE A 131 -1.42 -14.70 -6.04
C ILE A 131 -1.38 -15.94 -6.95
N ASP A 132 -1.67 -15.79 -8.25
CA ASP A 132 -1.67 -16.88 -9.23
C ASP A 132 -0.27 -17.48 -9.45
N LYS A 133 0.77 -16.64 -9.41
CA LYS A 133 2.18 -17.04 -9.53
C LYS A 133 2.66 -17.81 -8.30
N VAL A 134 2.35 -17.31 -7.11
CA VAL A 134 2.92 -17.78 -5.85
C VAL A 134 2.10 -18.94 -5.26
N LYS A 135 0.77 -18.89 -5.43
CA LYS A 135 -0.23 -19.83 -4.92
C LYS A 135 -0.11 -20.04 -3.41
N PRO A 136 -0.35 -19.00 -2.59
CA PRO A 136 -0.21 -19.10 -1.14
C PRO A 136 -1.11 -20.22 -0.57
N GLN A 137 -0.56 -21.05 0.30
CA GLN A 137 -1.25 -22.21 0.89
C GLN A 137 -1.75 -21.97 2.33
N SER A 138 -1.46 -20.80 2.89
CA SER A 138 -1.88 -20.41 4.23
C SER A 138 -2.12 -18.91 4.33
N LEU A 139 -2.81 -18.50 5.39
CA LEU A 139 -3.05 -17.08 5.68
C LEU A 139 -1.75 -16.29 5.82
N LEU A 140 -0.73 -16.90 6.43
CA LEU A 140 0.60 -16.31 6.57
C LEU A 140 1.26 -16.09 5.20
N GLU A 141 1.19 -17.09 4.32
CA GLU A 141 1.73 -16.99 2.96
C GLU A 141 0.99 -15.93 2.13
N LEU A 142 -0.34 -15.84 2.26
CA LEU A 142 -1.12 -14.78 1.61
C LEU A 142 -0.74 -13.40 2.15
N THR A 143 -0.61 -13.26 3.46
CA THR A 143 -0.18 -11.99 4.09
C THR A 143 1.18 -11.55 3.54
N MET A 144 2.09 -12.50 3.33
CA MET A 144 3.39 -12.24 2.70
C MET A 144 3.24 -11.75 1.26
N VAL A 145 2.30 -12.30 0.48
CA VAL A 145 1.98 -11.79 -0.86
C VAL A 145 1.45 -10.35 -0.81
N ILE A 146 0.49 -10.07 0.09
CA ILE A 146 -0.11 -8.74 0.27
C ILE A 146 0.95 -7.69 0.64
N PHE A 147 1.88 -8.07 1.52
CA PHE A 147 2.94 -7.18 1.98
C PHE A 147 4.07 -7.02 0.95
N GLY A 148 4.47 -8.10 0.28
CA GLY A 148 5.62 -8.12 -0.62
C GLY A 148 5.33 -7.65 -2.04
N ALA A 149 4.13 -7.91 -2.58
CA ALA A 149 3.79 -7.54 -3.97
C ALA A 149 3.95 -6.03 -4.24
N PRO A 150 3.51 -5.11 -3.36
CA PRO A 150 3.74 -3.68 -3.54
C PRO A 150 5.23 -3.32 -3.66
N TYR A 151 6.09 -3.98 -2.88
CA TYR A 151 7.54 -3.74 -2.93
C TYR A 151 8.14 -4.21 -4.26
N TYR A 152 7.67 -5.33 -4.81
CA TYR A 152 8.05 -5.77 -6.16
C TYR A 152 7.69 -4.70 -7.22
N PHE A 153 6.48 -4.13 -7.16
CA PHE A 153 6.09 -3.04 -8.07
C PHE A 153 6.89 -1.77 -7.87
N PHE A 154 7.22 -1.42 -6.62
CA PHE A 154 8.13 -0.33 -6.32
C PHE A 154 9.49 -0.53 -7.00
N LEU A 155 10.10 -1.71 -6.88
CA LEU A 155 11.38 -2.00 -7.53
C LEU A 155 11.29 -1.89 -9.05
N LYS A 156 10.23 -2.45 -9.66
CA LYS A 156 10.01 -2.40 -11.11
C LYS A 156 9.82 -0.97 -11.63
N ASN A 157 9.15 -0.13 -10.85
CA ASN A 157 8.82 1.26 -11.21
C ASN A 157 9.67 2.29 -10.45
N ARG A 158 10.85 1.91 -9.95
CA ARG A 158 11.66 2.77 -9.07
C ARG A 158 11.96 4.15 -9.66
N HIS A 159 12.15 4.21 -10.97
CA HIS A 159 12.41 5.43 -11.73
C HIS A 159 11.23 6.42 -11.76
N CYS A 160 10.01 5.97 -11.43
CA CYS A 160 8.83 6.81 -11.34
C CYS A 160 8.67 7.50 -9.98
N TYR A 161 9.42 7.09 -8.95
CA TYR A 161 9.29 7.64 -7.60
C TYR A 161 10.21 8.84 -7.39
N ALA A 162 9.70 9.86 -6.70
CA ALA A 162 10.41 11.11 -6.44
C ALA A 162 11.45 10.97 -5.32
N LEU A 163 11.30 9.95 -4.47
CA LEU A 163 12.22 9.62 -3.38
C LEU A 163 12.58 8.14 -3.44
N PRO A 164 13.69 7.73 -2.82
CA PRO A 164 13.82 6.38 -2.29
C PRO A 164 12.62 6.01 -1.40
N GLU A 165 12.51 4.75 -1.03
CA GLU A 165 11.49 4.29 -0.10
C GLU A 165 11.49 5.12 1.20
N VAL A 166 10.32 5.61 1.60
CA VAL A 166 10.12 6.29 2.88
C VAL A 166 9.80 5.22 3.91
N THR A 167 10.78 4.91 4.77
CA THR A 167 10.63 3.84 5.73
C THR A 167 10.01 4.32 7.03
N TYR A 168 9.14 3.50 7.62
CA TYR A 168 8.53 3.78 8.91
C TYR A 168 9.60 4.02 9.99
N GLU A 169 10.69 3.26 9.94
CA GLU A 169 11.82 3.36 10.85
C GLU A 169 12.49 4.74 10.79
N ASN A 170 12.70 5.29 9.59
CA ASN A 170 13.21 6.65 9.43
C ASN A 170 12.17 7.70 9.86
N LEU A 171 10.90 7.50 9.51
CA LEU A 171 9.82 8.41 9.91
C LEU A 171 9.69 8.51 11.44
N VAL A 172 10.00 7.45 12.18
CA VAL A 172 9.96 7.44 13.66
C VAL A 172 11.28 7.94 14.26
N SER A 173 12.43 7.54 13.72
CA SER A 173 13.74 7.85 14.32
C SER A 173 14.29 9.23 13.92
N LYS A 174 13.93 9.72 12.74
CA LYS A 174 14.34 11.02 12.17
C LYS A 174 13.12 11.70 11.51
N PRO A 175 12.09 12.04 12.30
CA PRO A 175 10.82 12.52 11.76
C PRO A 175 10.95 13.85 11.00
N GLU A 176 11.75 14.78 11.50
CA GLU A 176 11.95 16.09 10.85
C GLU A 176 12.62 15.97 9.48
N ASP A 177 13.72 15.21 9.39
CA ASP A 177 14.43 14.98 8.11
C ASP A 177 13.53 14.28 7.09
N THR A 178 12.82 13.24 7.53
CA THR A 178 11.93 12.44 6.67
C THR A 178 10.76 13.28 6.17
N LEU A 179 10.10 14.04 7.06
CA LEU A 179 9.01 14.93 6.68
C LEU A 179 9.49 16.08 5.82
N SER A 180 10.70 16.62 6.05
CA SER A 180 11.29 17.66 5.20
C SER A 180 11.40 17.19 3.75
N ALA A 181 11.93 15.97 3.52
CA ALA A 181 12.07 15.40 2.19
C ALA A 181 10.70 15.15 1.52
N VAL A 182 9.72 14.63 2.26
CA VAL A 182 8.35 14.41 1.77
C VAL A 182 7.68 15.75 1.43
N PHE A 183 7.81 16.76 2.29
CA PHE A 183 7.19 18.07 2.10
C PHE A 183 7.78 18.79 0.90
N ASP A 184 9.09 18.70 0.68
CA ASP A 184 9.76 19.24 -0.50
C ASP A 184 9.18 18.66 -1.80
N VAL A 185 8.96 17.35 -1.84
CA VAL A 185 8.37 16.67 -3.01
C VAL A 185 6.91 17.02 -3.21
N CYS A 186 6.14 17.12 -2.12
CA CYS A 186 4.73 17.49 -2.17
C CYS A 186 4.50 18.98 -2.40
N GLY A 187 5.54 19.82 -2.34
CA GLY A 187 5.41 21.29 -2.37
C GLY A 187 4.77 21.87 -1.11
N ILE A 188 4.82 21.16 0.02
CA ILE A 188 4.29 21.61 1.32
C ILE A 188 5.34 22.47 2.01
N SER A 189 4.92 23.59 2.61
CA SER A 189 5.84 24.44 3.37
C SER A 189 6.48 23.70 4.56
N LYS A 190 7.80 23.81 4.69
CA LYS A 190 8.57 23.29 5.84
C LYS A 190 8.15 23.91 7.18
N LEU A 191 7.46 25.04 7.16
CA LEU A 191 6.87 25.65 8.36
C LEU A 191 5.88 24.71 9.07
N PHE A 192 5.30 23.74 8.35
CA PHE A 192 4.36 22.76 8.90
C PHE A 192 5.04 21.47 9.43
N ILE A 193 6.38 21.39 9.40
CA ILE A 193 7.09 20.21 9.91
C ILE A 193 6.76 19.95 11.39
N PRO A 194 6.75 20.95 12.30
CA PRO A 194 6.40 20.71 13.71
C PRO A 194 5.00 20.08 13.89
N GLU A 195 4.01 20.54 13.14
CA GLU A 195 2.66 19.96 13.15
C GLU A 195 2.66 18.53 12.58
N GLY A 196 3.42 18.28 11.52
CA GLY A 196 3.62 16.94 10.96
C GLY A 196 4.24 15.97 11.97
N VAL A 197 5.30 16.38 12.66
CA VAL A 197 5.94 15.59 13.73
C VAL A 197 4.94 15.32 14.85
N ALA A 198 4.21 16.34 15.30
CA ALA A 198 3.17 16.18 16.32
C ALA A 198 2.08 15.19 15.90
N ALA A 199 1.72 15.14 14.62
CA ALA A 199 0.73 14.21 14.08
C ALA A 199 1.19 12.74 14.14
N LEU A 200 2.50 12.44 14.05
CA LEU A 200 3.02 11.07 14.15
C LEU A 200 2.75 10.42 15.52
N HIS A 201 2.59 11.23 16.56
CA HIS A 201 2.25 10.75 17.90
C HIS A 201 0.77 10.38 18.06
N ARG A 202 -0.10 10.86 17.17
CA ARG A 202 -1.52 10.51 17.18
C ARG A 202 -1.73 9.14 16.57
N ASP A 203 -2.61 8.35 17.19
CA ASP A 203 -3.07 7.12 16.58
C ASP A 203 -4.14 7.45 15.53
N SER A 204 -3.75 7.48 14.26
CA SER A 204 -4.67 7.70 13.15
C SER A 204 -5.71 6.58 13.00
N GLN A 205 -5.52 5.45 13.70
CA GLN A 205 -6.43 4.31 13.73
C GLN A 205 -7.23 4.24 15.04
N ALA A 206 -7.18 5.28 15.89
CA ALA A 206 -7.96 5.35 17.11
C ALA A 206 -9.46 5.10 16.83
N GLY A 207 -10.09 4.24 17.64
CA GLY A 207 -11.50 3.84 17.48
C GLY A 207 -11.75 2.73 16.46
N THR A 208 -10.80 2.42 15.59
CA THR A 208 -10.92 1.30 14.62
C THR A 208 -10.52 -0.04 15.26
N MET A 209 -10.65 -1.16 14.54
CA MET A 209 -10.07 -2.45 14.97
C MET A 209 -8.53 -2.45 14.92
N MET A 210 -7.94 -1.53 14.16
CA MET A 210 -6.49 -1.43 13.96
C MET A 210 -5.81 -0.47 14.96
N SER A 211 -6.53 0.08 15.95
CA SER A 211 -5.93 0.96 16.93
C SER A 211 -4.79 0.26 17.68
N ARG A 212 -3.80 1.04 18.13
CA ARG A 212 -2.63 0.50 18.87
C ARG A 212 -3.07 -0.35 20.06
N ASP A 213 -4.10 0.10 20.77
CA ASP A 213 -4.64 -0.59 21.94
C ASP A 213 -5.26 -1.95 21.61
N LYS A 214 -6.02 -2.06 20.51
CA LYS A 214 -6.63 -3.33 20.11
C LYS A 214 -5.59 -4.29 19.53
N MET A 215 -4.67 -3.79 18.72
CA MET A 215 -3.59 -4.59 18.14
C MET A 215 -2.60 -5.14 19.19
N ALA A 216 -2.48 -4.46 20.34
CA ALA A 216 -1.71 -4.93 21.49
C ALA A 216 -2.36 -6.13 22.19
N GLN A 217 -3.69 -6.29 22.10
CA GLN A 217 -4.43 -7.40 22.72
C GLN A 217 -4.38 -8.68 21.87
N VAL A 218 -4.18 -8.56 20.55
CA VAL A 218 -4.05 -9.71 19.66
C VAL A 218 -2.71 -10.42 19.92
N LYS A 219 -2.74 -11.73 20.15
CA LYS A 219 -1.53 -12.53 20.39
C LYS A 219 -0.57 -12.41 19.20
N ASN A 220 0.72 -12.20 19.48
CA ASN A 220 1.73 -12.21 18.42
C ASN A 220 1.87 -13.63 17.85
N LEU A 221 1.90 -13.73 16.53
CA LEU A 221 2.35 -14.93 15.85
C LEU A 221 3.86 -15.08 16.07
N GLU A 222 4.27 -16.25 16.53
CA GLU A 222 5.69 -16.64 16.59
C GLU A 222 6.00 -17.49 15.36
N LEU A 223 6.89 -17.01 14.49
CA LEU A 223 7.26 -17.72 13.28
C LEU A 223 8.16 -18.92 13.62
N THR A 224 7.68 -20.12 13.30
CA THR A 224 8.47 -21.35 13.43
C THR A 224 9.57 -21.41 12.36
N ALA A 225 10.53 -22.31 12.52
CA ALA A 225 11.55 -22.55 11.49
C ALA A 225 10.93 -23.00 10.15
N LEU A 226 9.81 -23.72 10.18
CA LEU A 226 9.08 -24.12 8.98
C LEU A 226 8.43 -22.90 8.29
N ASP A 227 7.83 -22.00 9.07
CA ASP A 227 7.23 -20.77 8.54
C ASP A 227 8.27 -19.89 7.87
N ARG A 228 9.40 -19.65 8.54
CA ARG A 228 10.54 -18.88 8.00
C ARG A 228 11.06 -19.49 6.70
N LYS A 229 11.21 -20.83 6.65
CA LYS A 229 11.60 -21.53 5.42
C LYS A 229 10.61 -21.28 4.29
N LYS A 230 9.30 -21.46 4.53
CA LYS A 230 8.25 -21.22 3.53
C LYS A 230 8.23 -19.77 3.06
N LEU A 231 8.30 -18.81 3.98
CA LEU A 231 8.34 -17.37 3.66
C LEU A 231 9.55 -17.03 2.78
N ASN A 232 10.74 -17.55 3.11
CA ASN A 232 11.94 -17.37 2.29
C ASN A 232 11.82 -18.01 0.89
N GLU A 233 11.05 -19.10 0.73
CA GLU A 233 10.72 -19.66 -0.59
C GLU A 233 9.77 -18.74 -1.38
N LEU A 234 8.80 -18.09 -0.72
CA LEU A 234 7.93 -17.09 -1.37
C LEU A 234 8.70 -15.86 -1.81
N VAL A 235 9.61 -15.35 -0.98
CA VAL A 235 10.49 -14.21 -1.31
C VAL A 235 11.20 -14.46 -2.64
N LYS A 236 11.72 -15.68 -2.84
CA LYS A 236 12.33 -16.07 -4.12
C LYS A 236 11.32 -16.10 -5.28
N LYS A 237 10.14 -16.69 -5.09
CA LYS A 237 9.08 -16.74 -6.12
C LYS A 237 8.58 -15.35 -6.52
N MET A 238 8.55 -14.41 -5.57
CA MET A 238 8.13 -13.03 -5.76
C MET A 238 9.27 -12.13 -6.27
N GLU A 239 10.48 -12.65 -6.43
CA GLU A 239 11.65 -11.89 -6.88
C GLU A 239 11.98 -10.70 -5.95
N LEU A 240 11.76 -10.89 -4.65
CA LEU A 240 12.04 -9.89 -3.62
C LEU A 240 13.49 -10.00 -3.12
N PRO A 241 14.11 -8.89 -2.70
CA PRO A 241 15.50 -8.89 -2.26
C PRO A 241 15.64 -9.59 -0.91
N ALA A 242 16.40 -10.68 -0.88
CA ALA A 242 16.66 -11.45 0.34
C ALA A 242 17.38 -10.65 1.43
N SER A 243 18.13 -9.61 1.07
CA SER A 243 18.77 -8.72 2.05
C SER A 243 17.76 -8.00 2.94
N LEU A 244 16.56 -7.74 2.43
CA LEU A 244 15.48 -7.06 3.14
C LEU A 244 14.43 -8.05 3.66
N PHE A 245 14.09 -9.05 2.83
CA PHE A 245 13.10 -10.08 3.15
C PHE A 245 13.78 -11.38 3.58
N HIS A 246 14.49 -11.35 4.70
CA HIS A 246 14.99 -12.56 5.36
C HIS A 246 14.19 -12.79 6.65
N PHE A 247 13.75 -14.04 6.82
CA PHE A 247 13.06 -14.52 8.01
C PHE A 247 13.85 -15.65 8.64
#